data_AF-A0A662VBP3-F1
#
_entry.id   AF-A0A662VBP3-F1
#
_cell.length_a   1.000
_cell.length_b   1.000
_cell.length_c   1.000
_cell.angle_alpha   90.00
_cell.angle_beta   90.00
_cell.angle_gamma   90.00
#
_symmetry.space_group_name_H-M   'P 1'
#
loop_
_entity.id
_entity.type
_entity.pdbx_description
1 polymer ?
#
loop_
_entity_poly.entity_id
_entity_poly.type
_entity_poly.pdbx_seq_one_letter_code
_entity_poly.pdbx_strand_id
1 'polypeptide(L)'
;MKSFLKKKYIIRDCADKFHTILFEIGSSQYPRHLKIEIRKVDKKIKYEKTIAFSKFSNIQVLVNSITLEDMLNLKIESFLDRKEIRDCFDIEFLLKRGLPLIIEKEQAIEMTKIIRSFKENDYKVKLGSILEKKERDYYIKKNFEFLKMELRKIINEV
;
A
#
# COMPACT_ATOMS: atom_id res chain seq x y z
N MET A 1 24.09 6.65 7.55
CA MET A 1 22.77 7.28 7.29
C MET A 1 22.32 8.23 8.40
N LYS A 2 22.15 7.78 9.66
CA LYS A 2 21.70 8.63 10.77
C LYS A 2 22.51 9.93 10.95
N SER A 3 23.85 9.82 10.93
CA SER A 3 24.76 10.97 11.02
C SER A 3 24.60 11.96 9.86
N PHE A 4 24.30 11.47 8.65
CA PHE A 4 24.05 12.31 7.48
C PHE A 4 22.74 13.08 7.62
N LEU A 5 21.64 12.39 7.98
CA LEU A 5 20.33 13.02 8.15
C LEU A 5 20.31 14.06 9.28
N LYS A 6 21.03 13.80 10.39
CA LYS A 6 21.19 14.75 11.51
C LYS A 6 21.78 16.10 11.12
N LYS A 7 22.50 16.19 9.98
CA LYS A 7 23.07 17.46 9.52
C LYS A 7 22.00 18.50 9.14
N LYS A 8 20.81 18.05 8.71
CA LYS A 8 19.74 18.92 8.22
C LYS A 8 18.38 18.69 8.88
N TYR A 9 18.18 17.53 9.50
CA TYR A 9 16.88 17.13 10.04
C TYR A 9 16.97 16.70 11.50
N ILE A 10 15.86 16.85 12.21
CA ILE A 10 15.68 16.35 13.57
C ILE A 10 15.28 14.88 13.46
N ILE A 11 16.10 13.98 13.99
CA ILE A 11 15.74 12.55 14.08
C ILE A 11 14.84 12.37 15.29
N ARG A 12 13.56 12.06 15.05
CA ARG A 12 12.55 11.81 16.09
C ARG A 12 12.58 10.35 16.54
N ASP A 13 12.65 9.44 15.57
CA ASP A 13 12.78 8.01 15.81
C ASP A 13 13.77 7.40 14.81
N CYS A 14 14.43 6.32 15.22
CA CYS A 14 15.36 5.56 14.40
C CYS A 14 15.50 4.16 14.99
N ALA A 15 15.12 3.14 14.23
CA ALA A 15 15.21 1.75 14.65
C ALA A 15 15.83 0.89 13.55
N ASP A 16 16.79 0.05 13.95
CA ASP A 16 17.36 -0.98 13.10
C ASP A 16 16.72 -2.33 13.44
N LYS A 17 15.71 -2.74 12.66
CA LYS A 17 14.93 -3.97 12.88
C LYS A 17 15.49 -5.11 12.02
N PHE A 18 15.06 -6.33 12.32
CA PHE A 18 15.54 -7.52 11.61
C PHE A 18 15.34 -7.42 10.08
N HIS A 19 14.17 -6.97 9.61
CA HIS A 19 13.87 -6.86 8.17
C HIS A 19 13.92 -5.44 7.59
N THR A 20 13.99 -4.41 8.45
CA THR A 20 13.80 -3.02 8.04
C THR A 20 14.66 -2.06 8.84
N ILE A 21 15.04 -0.96 8.22
CA ILE A 21 15.61 0.21 8.89
C ILE A 21 14.54 1.30 8.84
N LEU A 22 14.19 1.84 10.01
CA LEU A 22 13.19 2.88 10.17
C LEU A 22 13.85 4.20 10.58
N PHE A 23 13.38 5.29 9.97
CA PHE A 23 13.67 6.65 10.40
C PHE A 23 12.38 7.46 10.46
N GLU A 24 12.23 8.26 11.51
CA GLU A 24 11.27 9.36 11.54
C GLU A 24 12.06 10.66 11.64
N ILE A 25 11.89 11.52 10.65
CA ILE A 25 12.60 12.80 10.55
C ILE A 25 11.61 13.96 10.55
N GLY A 26 11.96 15.01 11.28
CA GLY A 26 11.24 16.28 11.29
C GLY A 26 12.11 17.43 10.77
N SER A 27 11.44 18.52 10.41
CA SER A 27 12.07 19.82 10.13
C SER A 27 11.62 20.83 11.19
N SER A 28 12.47 21.77 11.56
CA SER A 28 12.06 22.92 12.36
C SER A 28 11.13 23.88 11.59
N GLN A 29 11.19 23.83 10.26
CA GLN A 29 10.42 24.71 9.38
C GLN A 29 9.03 24.16 9.02
N TYR A 30 8.72 22.91 9.40
CA TYR A 30 7.47 22.28 8.99
C TYR A 30 6.92 21.35 10.09
N PRO A 31 5.63 21.41 10.43
CA PRO A 31 5.09 20.70 11.59
C PRO A 31 4.98 19.19 11.38
N ARG A 32 4.93 18.71 10.13
CA ARG A 32 4.79 17.27 9.84
C ARG A 32 6.12 16.54 9.87
N HIS A 33 6.07 15.26 10.17
CA HIS A 33 7.22 14.35 10.18
C HIS A 33 7.14 13.39 8.99
N LEU A 34 8.30 12.99 8.49
CA LEU A 34 8.43 11.99 7.43
C LEU A 34 8.96 10.71 8.03
N LYS A 35 8.19 9.63 7.86
CA LYS A 35 8.64 8.28 8.18
C LYS A 35 9.19 7.61 6.93
N ILE A 36 10.40 7.08 7.03
CA ILE A 36 11.10 6.35 5.98
C ILE A 36 11.32 4.93 6.48
N GLU A 37 10.88 3.96 5.70
CA GLU A 37 11.14 2.54 5.92
C GLU A 37 11.96 1.98 4.76
N ILE A 38 13.10 1.41 5.08
CA ILE A 38 14.02 0.79 4.11
C ILE A 38 14.02 -0.70 4.39
N ARG A 39 13.63 -1.52 3.41
CA ARG A 39 13.70 -2.98 3.50
C ARG A 39 15.16 -3.42 3.36
N LYS A 40 15.60 -4.38 4.17
CA LYS A 40 16.96 -4.94 4.11
C LYS A 40 17.11 -6.08 3.10
N VAL A 41 15.99 -6.65 2.68
CA VAL A 41 15.98 -7.75 1.71
C VAL A 41 15.80 -7.15 0.32
N ASP A 42 16.76 -7.43 -0.56
CA ASP A 42 16.61 -7.13 -1.98
C ASP A 42 15.60 -8.10 -2.60
N LYS A 43 14.49 -7.54 -3.08
CA LYS A 43 13.56 -8.24 -3.95
C LYS A 43 13.89 -7.90 -5.40
N LYS A 44 13.73 -8.88 -6.31
CA LYS A 44 13.79 -8.60 -7.75
C LYS A 44 12.52 -7.84 -8.14
N ILE A 45 12.62 -6.52 -8.19
CA ILE A 45 11.55 -5.60 -8.58
C ILE A 45 12.00 -4.76 -9.76
N LYS A 46 11.10 -4.54 -10.71
CA LYS A 46 11.28 -3.59 -11.80
C LYS A 46 10.96 -2.19 -11.27
N TYR A 47 11.67 -1.22 -11.79
CA TYR A 47 11.41 0.19 -11.54
C TYR A 47 11.24 0.94 -12.85
N GLU A 48 10.45 1.99 -12.80
CA GLU A 48 10.23 2.93 -13.88
C GLU A 48 10.43 4.37 -13.37
N LYS A 49 10.74 5.28 -14.28
CA LYS A 49 10.87 6.70 -13.96
C LYS A 49 9.48 7.32 -13.90
N THR A 50 9.12 7.90 -12.76
CA THR A 50 7.84 8.61 -12.57
C THR A 50 8.05 10.00 -11.98
N ILE A 51 7.02 10.83 -12.09
CA ILE A 51 7.01 12.17 -11.52
C ILE A 51 6.25 12.12 -10.20
N ALA A 52 6.92 12.49 -9.11
CA ALA A 52 6.28 12.73 -7.83
C ALA A 52 5.52 14.07 -7.91
N PHE A 53 4.24 14.01 -8.30
CA PHE A 53 3.36 15.18 -8.43
C PHE A 53 2.73 15.58 -7.08
N SER A 54 2.61 16.88 -6.85
CA SER A 54 1.84 17.44 -5.74
C SER A 54 1.13 18.71 -6.22
N LYS A 55 -0.17 18.83 -5.92
CA LYS A 55 -0.94 20.06 -6.19
C LYS A 55 -0.51 21.25 -5.32
N PHE A 56 0.31 21.01 -4.30
CA PHE A 56 0.77 22.01 -3.33
C PHE A 56 2.19 22.52 -3.61
N SER A 57 2.80 22.09 -4.72
CA SER A 57 4.15 22.48 -5.11
C SER A 57 4.23 22.60 -6.63
N ASN A 58 4.96 23.60 -7.12
CA ASN A 58 5.32 23.68 -8.54
C ASN A 58 6.60 22.89 -8.87
N ILE A 59 7.26 22.31 -7.86
CA ILE A 59 8.44 21.46 -8.04
C ILE A 59 7.99 20.04 -8.36
N GLN A 60 8.45 19.54 -9.50
CA GLN A 60 8.30 18.14 -9.91
C GLN A 60 9.63 17.42 -9.72
N VAL A 61 9.58 16.23 -9.15
CA VAL A 61 10.77 15.41 -8.90
C VAL A 61 10.65 14.11 -9.68
N LEU A 62 11.64 13.84 -10.52
CA LEU A 62 11.78 12.56 -11.21
C LEU A 62 12.34 11.52 -10.23
N VAL A 63 11.59 10.44 -10.03
CA VAL A 63 11.95 9.37 -9.10
C VAL A 63 11.89 8.01 -9.79
N ASN A 64 12.66 7.05 -9.30
CA ASN A 64 12.46 5.65 -9.66
C ASN A 64 11.37 5.08 -8.74
N SER A 65 10.24 4.66 -9.31
CA SER A 65 9.16 3.98 -8.60
C SER A 65 9.04 2.54 -9.06
N ILE A 66 8.51 1.68 -8.20
CA ILE A 66 8.13 0.31 -8.55
C ILE A 66 7.07 0.36 -9.65
N THR A 67 7.14 -0.54 -10.64
CA THR A 67 6.10 -0.66 -11.66
C THR A 67 4.75 -1.01 -11.01
N LEU A 68 3.64 -0.63 -11.65
CA LEU A 68 2.32 -0.96 -11.12
C LEU A 68 2.08 -2.47 -11.01
N GLU A 69 2.63 -3.27 -11.93
CA GLU A 69 2.55 -4.73 -11.92
C GLU A 69 3.25 -5.32 -10.69
N ASP A 70 4.49 -4.92 -10.42
CA ASP A 70 5.22 -5.40 -9.25
C ASP A 70 4.60 -4.86 -7.96
N MET A 71 4.05 -3.66 -7.97
CA MET A 71 3.30 -3.13 -6.84
C MET A 71 2.06 -3.98 -6.53
N LEU A 72 1.29 -4.39 -7.54
CA LEU A 72 0.13 -5.26 -7.37
C LEU A 72 0.55 -6.61 -6.79
N ASN A 73 1.59 -7.24 -7.32
CA ASN A 73 2.11 -8.52 -6.83
C ASN A 73 2.56 -8.43 -5.37
N LEU A 74 3.32 -7.39 -5.00
CA LEU A 74 3.76 -7.15 -3.63
C LEU A 74 2.58 -6.90 -2.67
N LYS A 75 1.51 -6.25 -3.16
CA LYS A 75 0.29 -6.01 -2.39
C LYS A 75 -0.50 -7.29 -2.16
N ILE A 76 -0.60 -8.16 -3.15
CA ILE A 76 -1.21 -9.49 -3.01
C ILE A 76 -0.45 -10.33 -1.99
N GLU A 77 0.88 -10.40 -2.11
CA GLU A 77 1.74 -11.12 -1.16
C GLU A 77 1.54 -10.59 0.28
N SER A 78 1.60 -9.27 0.46
CA SER A 78 1.42 -8.63 1.76
C SER A 78 0.01 -8.82 2.33
N PHE A 79 -1.00 -8.83 1.46
CA PHE A 79 -2.38 -9.04 1.86
C PHE A 79 -2.63 -10.47 2.34
N LEU A 80 -2.12 -11.48 1.63
CA LEU A 80 -2.22 -12.87 2.03
C LEU A 80 -1.50 -13.16 3.35
N ASP A 81 -0.36 -12.51 3.58
CA ASP A 81 0.41 -12.62 4.82
C ASP A 81 -0.28 -11.93 6.01
N ARG A 82 -0.57 -10.63 5.89
CA ARG A 82 -0.98 -9.78 7.02
C ARG A 82 -2.48 -9.64 7.18
N LYS A 83 -3.24 -9.92 6.13
CA LYS A 83 -4.71 -9.81 6.10
C LYS A 83 -5.20 -8.38 6.40
N GLU A 84 -4.41 -7.39 6.00
CA GLU A 84 -4.68 -5.98 6.24
C GLU A 84 -5.62 -5.41 5.17
N ILE A 85 -6.74 -4.83 5.62
CA ILE A 85 -7.78 -4.25 4.73
C ILE A 85 -7.26 -3.14 3.81
N ARG A 86 -6.17 -2.44 4.20
CA ARG A 86 -5.56 -1.40 3.38
C ARG A 86 -4.90 -1.96 2.12
N ASP A 87 -4.25 -3.12 2.23
CA ASP A 87 -3.67 -3.78 1.06
C ASP A 87 -4.79 -4.27 0.12
N CYS A 88 -5.91 -4.74 0.67
CA CYS A 88 -7.11 -5.08 -0.12
C CYS A 88 -7.66 -3.87 -0.90
N PHE A 89 -7.66 -2.68 -0.29
CA PHE A 89 -8.03 -1.44 -0.98
C PHE A 89 -7.08 -1.11 -2.12
N ASP A 90 -5.77 -1.16 -1.88
CA ASP A 90 -4.76 -0.87 -2.90
C ASP A 90 -4.84 -1.84 -4.09
N ILE A 91 -5.10 -3.12 -3.83
CA ILE A 91 -5.33 -4.12 -4.88
C ILE A 91 -6.53 -3.71 -5.73
N GLU A 92 -7.70 -3.46 -5.12
CA GLU A 92 -8.90 -3.04 -5.87
C GLU A 92 -8.65 -1.76 -6.68
N PHE A 93 -7.92 -0.80 -6.11
CA PHE A 93 -7.55 0.43 -6.79
C PHE A 93 -6.67 0.18 -8.03
N LEU A 94 -5.66 -0.68 -7.92
CA LEU A 94 -4.79 -1.05 -9.04
C LEU A 94 -5.57 -1.79 -10.14
N LEU A 95 -6.49 -2.69 -9.79
CA LEU A 95 -7.34 -3.36 -10.77
C LEU A 95 -8.27 -2.37 -11.49
N LYS A 96 -8.85 -1.40 -10.77
CA LYS A 96 -9.66 -0.32 -11.37
C LYS A 96 -8.85 0.56 -12.33
N ARG A 97 -7.52 0.62 -12.20
CA ARG A 97 -6.63 1.28 -13.15
C ARG A 97 -6.29 0.44 -14.39
N GLY A 98 -6.85 -0.77 -14.49
CA GLY A 98 -6.71 -1.65 -15.65
C GLY A 98 -5.60 -2.69 -15.53
N LEU A 99 -5.02 -2.90 -14.33
CA LEU A 99 -4.07 -4.00 -14.15
C LEU A 99 -4.80 -5.35 -14.07
N PRO A 100 -4.28 -6.40 -14.73
CA PRO A 100 -4.85 -7.74 -14.62
C PRO A 100 -4.51 -8.37 -13.27
N LEU A 101 -5.45 -9.12 -12.70
CA LEU A 101 -5.22 -9.93 -11.50
C LEU A 101 -4.70 -11.31 -11.90
N ILE A 102 -3.39 -11.52 -11.86
CA ILE A 102 -2.73 -12.78 -12.23
C ILE A 102 -2.32 -13.52 -10.95
N ILE A 103 -3.16 -14.43 -10.49
CA ILE A 103 -2.95 -15.23 -9.27
C ILE A 103 -3.48 -16.66 -9.44
N GLU A 104 -3.03 -17.58 -8.58
CA GLU A 104 -3.52 -18.96 -8.55
C GLU A 104 -4.93 -19.03 -7.95
N LYS A 105 -5.69 -20.08 -8.31
CA LYS A 105 -7.06 -20.30 -7.83
C LYS A 105 -7.12 -20.39 -6.31
N GLU A 106 -6.14 -21.03 -5.70
CA GLU A 106 -5.98 -21.19 -4.25
C GLU A 106 -5.82 -19.82 -3.57
N GLN A 107 -4.99 -18.94 -4.14
CA GLN A 107 -4.82 -17.57 -3.66
C GLN A 107 -6.14 -16.79 -3.79
N ALA A 108 -6.86 -16.95 -4.89
CA ALA A 108 -8.14 -16.26 -5.11
C ALA A 108 -9.21 -16.69 -4.08
N ILE A 109 -9.25 -17.97 -3.73
CA ILE A 109 -10.13 -18.52 -2.69
C ILE A 109 -9.77 -17.95 -1.32
N GLU A 110 -8.49 -17.94 -0.94
CA GLU A 110 -8.04 -17.43 0.36
C GLU A 110 -8.28 -15.92 0.49
N MET A 111 -7.97 -15.13 -0.56
CA MET A 111 -8.29 -13.70 -0.61
C MET A 111 -9.78 -13.46 -0.40
N THR A 112 -10.64 -14.22 -1.09
CA THR A 112 -12.09 -14.11 -0.95
C THR A 112 -12.55 -14.39 0.48
N LYS A 113 -11.96 -15.38 1.14
CA LYS A 113 -12.26 -15.74 2.53
C LYS A 113 -11.85 -14.63 3.49
N ILE A 114 -10.65 -14.07 3.33
CA ILE A 114 -10.15 -12.95 4.15
C ILE A 114 -11.08 -11.74 4.00
N ILE A 115 -11.42 -11.35 2.76
CA ILE A 115 -12.29 -10.18 2.49
C ILE A 115 -13.64 -10.30 3.19
N ARG A 116 -14.23 -11.50 3.22
CA ARG A 116 -15.52 -11.76 3.90
C ARG A 116 -15.42 -11.70 5.42
N SER A 117 -14.23 -11.84 5.99
CA SER A 117 -13.99 -11.83 7.43
C SER A 117 -13.82 -10.42 8.03
N PHE A 118 -13.71 -9.39 7.19
CA PHE A 118 -13.55 -8.01 7.66
C PHE A 118 -14.74 -7.55 8.49
N LYS A 119 -14.44 -6.88 9.60
CA LYS A 119 -15.43 -6.33 10.53
C LYS A 119 -15.61 -4.83 10.28
N GLU A 120 -16.69 -4.27 10.79
CA GLU A 120 -16.99 -2.84 10.65
C GLU A 120 -15.84 -1.93 11.12
N ASN A 121 -15.13 -2.33 12.18
CA ASN A 121 -13.98 -1.59 12.70
C ASN A 121 -12.79 -1.54 11.73
N ASP A 122 -12.61 -2.56 10.86
CA ASP A 122 -11.57 -2.52 9.83
C ASP A 122 -11.84 -1.37 8.85
N TYR A 123 -13.10 -1.15 8.48
CA TYR A 123 -13.50 -0.03 7.63
C TYR A 123 -13.42 1.32 8.35
N LYS A 124 -13.98 1.39 9.56
CA LYS A 124 -14.06 2.66 10.31
C LYS A 124 -12.68 3.15 10.75
N VAL A 125 -11.82 2.26 11.23
CA VAL A 125 -10.51 2.63 11.81
C VAL A 125 -9.40 2.53 10.78
N LYS A 126 -9.16 1.34 10.21
CA LYS A 126 -7.99 1.11 9.36
C LYS A 126 -8.12 1.84 8.02
N LEU A 127 -9.25 1.68 7.31
CA LEU A 127 -9.51 2.47 6.10
C LEU A 127 -9.76 3.95 6.42
N GLY A 128 -10.24 4.26 7.63
CA GLY A 128 -10.35 5.63 8.15
C GLY A 128 -9.05 6.44 8.09
N SER A 129 -7.90 5.77 8.14
CA SER A 129 -6.60 6.43 8.05
C SER A 129 -6.21 6.86 6.63
N ILE A 130 -6.90 6.37 5.60
CA ILE A 130 -6.53 6.59 4.19
C ILE A 130 -7.68 7.09 3.30
N LEU A 131 -8.93 6.98 3.75
CA LEU A 131 -10.11 7.34 2.96
C LEU A 131 -11.04 8.29 3.71
N GLU A 132 -11.62 9.20 2.94
CA GLU A 132 -12.67 10.10 3.43
C GLU A 132 -13.98 9.34 3.70
N LYS A 133 -14.85 9.92 4.52
CA LYS A 133 -16.11 9.27 4.94
C LYS A 133 -16.94 8.76 3.75
N LYS A 134 -17.13 9.58 2.71
CA LYS A 134 -17.93 9.24 1.52
C LYS A 134 -17.40 7.99 0.80
N GLU A 135 -16.08 7.88 0.66
CA GLU A 135 -15.46 6.73 0.01
C GLU A 135 -15.54 5.48 0.89
N ARG A 136 -15.39 5.63 2.21
CA ARG A 136 -15.54 4.51 3.15
C ARG A 136 -16.95 3.94 3.19
N ASP A 137 -17.98 4.77 3.07
CA ASP A 137 -19.38 4.33 3.06
C ASP A 137 -19.65 3.33 1.93
N TYR A 138 -19.01 3.51 0.77
CA TYR A 138 -19.03 2.54 -0.31
C TYR A 138 -18.45 1.19 0.11
N TYR A 139 -17.25 1.18 0.71
CA TYR A 139 -16.59 -0.07 1.13
C TYR A 139 -17.31 -0.78 2.26
N ILE A 140 -17.92 -0.04 3.20
CA ILE A 140 -18.77 -0.60 4.25
C ILE A 140 -19.97 -1.32 3.63
N LYS A 141 -20.64 -0.68 2.66
CA LYS A 141 -21.85 -1.24 2.03
C LYS A 141 -21.56 -2.38 1.06
N LYS A 142 -20.46 -2.31 0.31
CA LYS A 142 -20.16 -3.21 -0.82
C LYS A 142 -19.12 -4.29 -0.49
N ASN A 143 -18.31 -4.10 0.57
CA ASN A 143 -17.28 -5.05 1.01
C ASN A 143 -16.40 -5.51 -0.16
N PHE A 144 -15.78 -4.55 -0.87
CA PHE A 144 -14.90 -4.83 -2.02
C PHE A 144 -15.57 -5.64 -3.15
N GLU A 145 -16.79 -5.23 -3.55
CA GLU A 145 -17.60 -5.94 -4.54
C GLU A 145 -16.86 -6.14 -5.89
N PHE A 146 -16.14 -5.13 -6.34
CA PHE A 146 -15.37 -5.20 -7.59
C PHE A 146 -14.25 -6.24 -7.50
N LEU A 147 -13.43 -6.19 -6.44
CA LEU A 147 -12.36 -7.18 -6.26
C LEU A 147 -12.93 -8.60 -6.12
N LYS A 148 -14.03 -8.78 -5.37
CA LYS A 148 -14.70 -10.09 -5.26
C LYS A 148 -15.22 -10.60 -6.60
N MET A 149 -15.65 -9.73 -7.50
CA MET A 149 -16.08 -10.12 -8.85
C MET A 149 -14.89 -10.63 -9.66
N GLU A 150 -13.76 -9.92 -9.66
CA GLU A 150 -12.55 -10.37 -10.37
C GLU A 150 -12.03 -11.70 -9.81
N LEU A 151 -12.00 -11.86 -8.48
CA LEU A 151 -11.63 -13.13 -7.84
C LEU A 151 -12.56 -14.28 -8.24
N ARG A 152 -13.86 -14.04 -8.38
CA ARG A 152 -14.82 -15.06 -8.81
C ARG A 152 -14.59 -15.52 -10.24
N LYS A 153 -14.18 -14.63 -11.15
CA LYS A 153 -13.83 -15.02 -12.53
C LYS A 153 -12.71 -16.04 -12.51
N ILE A 154 -11.62 -15.76 -11.78
CA ILE A 154 -10.48 -16.66 -11.63
C ILE A 154 -10.89 -18.01 -11.02
N ILE A 155 -11.79 -18.01 -10.04
CA ILE A 155 -12.27 -19.25 -9.41
C ILE A 155 -13.10 -20.11 -10.37
N ASN A 156 -13.89 -19.48 -11.26
CA ASN A 156 -14.86 -20.12 -12.14
C ASN A 156 -14.34 -20.40 -13.56
N GLU A 157 -13.21 -19.81 -13.97
CA GLU A 157 -12.58 -20.02 -15.29
C GLU A 157 -11.85 -21.37 -15.43
N VAL A 158 -12.06 -22.30 -14.48
CA VAL A 158 -11.62 -23.71 -14.52
C VAL A 158 -12.79 -24.63 -14.22
#